data_AF-A0A938VTI8-F1
#
_entry.id   AF-A0A938VTI8-F1
#
_cell.length_a   1.000
_cell.length_b   1.000
_cell.length_c   1.000
_cell.angle_alpha   90.00
_cell.angle_beta   90.00
_cell.angle_gamma   90.00
#
_symmetry.space_group_name_H-M   'P 1'
#
loop_
_entity.id
_entity.type
_entity.pdbx_description
1 polymer ?
#
loop_
_entity_poly.entity_id
_entity_poly.type
_entity_poly.pdbx_seq_one_letter_code
_entity_poly.pdbx_strand_id
1 'polypeptide(L)'
;SGELAAGSKVRLDGTAAVELEVLEIEPPNTLTYRLPAAYGELPPHTGTLWVKPSLTGAEIDWIIKLDSERGLLGLGGPKRAAESAMKRALRALKSLVESESYRRPEVGGGERRRAWDDV
;
A
#
# COMPACT_ATOMS: atom_id res chain seq x y z
N SER A 1 -1.53 17.23 7.97
CA SER A 1 -2.03 16.61 6.73
C SER A 1 -1.17 17.13 5.58
N GLY A 2 -0.06 16.45 5.28
CA GLY A 2 0.73 16.74 4.09
C GLY A 2 0.17 15.91 2.94
N GLU A 3 -0.17 16.55 1.82
CA GLU A 3 -0.63 15.85 0.63
C GLU A 3 0.54 15.09 0.01
N LEU A 4 0.31 13.82 -0.32
CA LEU A 4 1.33 12.92 -0.85
C LEU A 4 1.55 13.27 -2.33
N ALA A 5 2.74 13.78 -2.66
CA ALA A 5 3.11 14.23 -4.01
C ALA A 5 4.44 13.63 -4.49
N ALA A 6 4.71 13.70 -5.80
CA ALA A 6 6.05 13.38 -6.32
C ALA A 6 7.13 14.23 -5.63
N GLY A 7 8.25 13.61 -5.28
CA GLY A 7 9.32 14.18 -4.46
C GLY A 7 9.07 14.09 -2.94
N SER A 8 7.89 13.63 -2.49
CA SER A 8 7.62 13.44 -1.06
C SER A 8 8.49 12.33 -0.48
N LYS A 9 8.94 12.52 0.75
CA LYS A 9 9.61 11.47 1.52
C LYS A 9 8.68 10.95 2.60
N VAL A 10 8.47 9.64 2.60
CA VAL A 10 7.67 8.92 3.59
C VAL A 10 8.62 8.17 4.50
N ARG A 11 8.63 8.53 5.78
CA ARG A 11 9.40 7.81 6.79
C ARG A 11 8.67 6.52 7.16
N LEU A 12 9.37 5.40 7.03
CA LEU A 12 8.90 4.09 7.49
C LEU A 12 9.52 3.82 8.85
N ASP A 13 8.67 3.88 9.89
CA ASP A 13 9.09 3.57 11.25
C ASP A 13 8.99 2.04 11.48
N GLY A 14 10.12 1.44 11.87
CA GLY A 14 10.29 0.00 12.07
C GLY A 14 11.57 -0.30 12.85
N THR A 15 12.15 -1.48 12.67
CA THR A 15 13.43 -1.85 13.32
C THR A 15 14.63 -1.02 12.84
N ALA A 16 14.55 -0.47 11.62
CA ALA A 16 15.45 0.55 11.12
C ALA A 16 14.62 1.63 10.42
N ALA A 17 14.85 2.91 10.75
CA ALA A 17 14.17 4.00 10.08
C ALA A 17 14.70 4.15 8.65
N VAL A 18 13.81 4.02 7.67
CA VAL A 18 14.13 4.20 6.25
C VAL A 18 13.19 5.23 5.65
N GLU A 19 13.73 6.11 4.81
CA GLU A 19 12.94 7.08 4.04
C GLU A 19 12.65 6.50 2.65
N LEU A 20 11.37 6.34 2.33
CA LEU A 20 10.89 6.03 1.00
C LEU A 20 10.65 7.34 0.25
N GLU A 21 11.09 7.43 -1.00
CA GLU A 21 10.89 8.59 -1.86
C GLU A 21 9.79 8.29 -2.88
N VAL A 22 8.82 9.19 -2.99
CA VAL A 22 7.75 9.11 -4.00
C VAL A 22 8.29 9.70 -5.29
N LEU A 23 8.39 8.89 -6.34
CA LEU A 23 8.87 9.34 -7.65
C LEU A 23 7.73 9.86 -8.52
N GLU A 24 6.59 9.16 -8.48
CA GLU A 24 5.40 9.47 -9.27
C GLU A 24 4.16 9.05 -8.48
N ILE A 25 3.11 9.87 -8.54
CA ILE A 25 1.83 9.52 -7.95
C ILE A 25 0.70 10.10 -8.81
N GLU A 26 -0.24 9.24 -9.18
CA GLU A 26 -1.47 9.61 -9.87
C GLU A 26 -2.63 8.97 -9.13
N PRO A 27 -3.18 9.64 -8.09
CA PRO A 27 -4.27 9.09 -7.30
C PRO A 27 -5.55 8.89 -8.14
N PRO A 28 -6.30 7.78 -7.95
CA PRO A 28 -6.04 6.66 -7.04
C PRO A 28 -5.26 5.50 -7.71
N ASN A 29 -4.74 5.70 -8.92
CA ASN A 29 -4.40 4.64 -9.84
C ASN A 29 -2.93 4.19 -9.77
N THR A 30 -1.98 5.11 -9.61
CA THR A 30 -0.55 4.78 -9.77
C THR A 30 0.30 5.37 -8.66
N LEU A 31 1.26 4.59 -8.17
CA LEU A 31 2.32 5.04 -7.27
C LEU A 31 3.65 4.40 -7.67
N THR A 32 4.63 5.23 -8.05
CA THR A 32 6.03 4.81 -8.21
C THR A 32 6.86 5.40 -7.07
N TYR A 33 7.66 4.56 -6.43
CA TYR A 33 8.50 4.94 -5.30
C TYR A 33 9.90 4.33 -5.39
N ARG A 34 10.82 4.92 -4.64
CA ARG A 34 12.17 4.42 -4.42
C ARG A 34 12.40 4.14 -2.94
N LEU A 35 12.91 2.94 -2.67
CA LEU A 35 13.44 2.55 -1.38
C LEU A 35 14.98 2.52 -1.47
N PRO A 36 15.68 3.55 -0.96
CA PRO A 36 17.12 3.71 -1.15
C PRO A 36 17.98 2.80 -0.26
N ALA A 37 17.41 2.24 0.82
CA ALA A 37 18.10 1.38 1.77
C ALA A 37 17.26 0.14 2.08
N ALA A 38 17.91 -0.92 2.57
CA ALA A 38 17.18 -2.13 2.95
C ALA A 38 16.22 -1.86 4.12
N TYR A 39 15.01 -2.39 4.04
CA TYR A 39 13.99 -2.30 5.09
C TYR A 39 13.47 -3.69 5.44
N GLY A 40 13.89 -4.23 6.59
CA GLY A 40 13.63 -5.63 6.95
C GLY A 40 14.23 -6.58 5.92
N GLU A 41 13.37 -7.37 5.26
CA GLU A 41 13.76 -8.30 4.19
C GLU A 41 13.75 -7.66 2.79
N LEU A 42 13.30 -6.41 2.66
CA LEU A 42 13.24 -5.71 1.38
C LEU A 42 14.61 -5.08 1.06
N PRO A 43 15.31 -5.53 0.00
CA PRO A 43 16.52 -4.85 -0.46
C PRO A 43 16.19 -3.47 -1.06
N PRO A 44 17.19 -2.59 -1.29
CA PRO A 44 16.99 -1.35 -2.03
C PRO A 44 16.39 -1.62 -3.41
N HIS A 45 15.36 -0.86 -3.77
CA HIS A 45 14.61 -1.08 -5.02
C HIS A 45 13.79 0.15 -5.43
N THR A 46 13.36 0.14 -6.69
CA THR A 46 12.28 0.99 -7.19
C THR A 46 11.03 0.13 -7.40
N GLY A 47 9.89 0.58 -6.88
CA GLY A 47 8.62 -0.12 -6.99
C GLY A 47 7.57 0.72 -7.71
N THR A 48 6.75 0.09 -8.53
CA THR A 48 5.54 0.70 -9.09
C THR A 48 4.33 -0.15 -8.74
N LEU A 49 3.26 0.51 -8.30
CA LEU A 49 1.97 -0.07 -7.96
C LEU A 49 0.90 0.55 -8.87
N TRP A 50 0.03 -0.30 -9.40
CA TRP A 50 -1.16 0.12 -10.12
C TRP A 50 -2.40 -0.45 -9.46
N VAL A 51 -3.39 0.39 -9.23
CA VAL A 51 -4.71 0.01 -8.73
C VAL A 51 -5.68 0.07 -9.90
N LYS A 52 -6.27 -1.06 -10.23
CA LYS A 52 -7.23 -1.20 -11.33
C LYS A 52 -8.60 -1.54 -10.74
N PRO A 53 -9.68 -0.86 -11.17
CA PRO A 53 -11.02 -1.27 -10.78
C PRO A 53 -11.34 -2.64 -11.37
N SER A 54 -12.01 -3.50 -10.61
CA SER A 54 -12.52 -4.80 -11.05
C SER A 54 -13.99 -4.94 -10.69
N LEU A 55 -14.69 -5.88 -11.33
CA LEU A 55 -16.13 -6.11 -11.11
C LEU A 55 -16.48 -6.47 -9.65
N THR A 56 -15.51 -6.98 -8.90
CA THR A 56 -15.69 -7.46 -7.51
C THR A 56 -14.87 -6.65 -6.50
N GLY A 57 -14.17 -5.59 -6.92
CA GLY A 57 -13.34 -4.78 -6.03
C GLY A 57 -12.23 -4.04 -6.78
N ALA A 58 -11.00 -4.19 -6.30
CA ALA A 58 -9.81 -3.62 -6.93
C ALA A 58 -8.75 -4.70 -7.14
N GLU A 59 -8.08 -4.65 -8.28
CA GLU A 59 -6.89 -5.42 -8.59
C GLU A 59 -5.66 -4.54 -8.36
N ILE A 60 -4.64 -5.07 -7.71
CA ILE A 60 -3.38 -4.36 -7.46
C ILE A 60 -2.27 -5.10 -8.22
N ASP A 61 -1.77 -4.45 -9.26
CA ASP A 61 -0.55 -4.87 -9.94
C ASP A 61 0.66 -4.20 -9.33
N TRP A 62 1.79 -4.90 -9.32
CA TRP A 62 3.03 -4.39 -8.78
C TRP A 62 4.24 -4.80 -9.62
N ILE A 63 5.26 -3.95 -9.66
CA ILE A 63 6.56 -4.30 -10.22
C ILE A 63 7.63 -3.78 -9.28
N ILE A 64 8.64 -4.61 -9.01
CA ILE A 64 9.81 -4.25 -8.22
C ILE A 64 11.05 -4.43 -9.08
N LYS A 65 11.81 -3.35 -9.23
CA LYS A 65 13.14 -3.34 -9.84
C LYS A 65 14.18 -3.21 -8.74
N LEU A 66 14.93 -4.29 -8.51
CA LEU A 66 15.99 -4.33 -7.51
C LEU A 66 17.20 -3.50 -7.97
N ASP A 67 17.78 -2.70 -7.08
CA ASP A 67 18.95 -1.88 -7.40
C ASP A 67 20.24 -2.72 -7.51
N SER A 68 20.25 -3.94 -6.93
CA SER A 68 21.36 -4.89 -7.09
C SER A 68 20.87 -6.33 -7.25
N GLU A 69 21.45 -7.05 -8.21
CA GLU A 69 21.28 -8.51 -8.33
C GLU A 69 22.12 -9.31 -7.32
N ARG A 70 23.04 -8.64 -6.62
CA ARG A 70 23.89 -9.28 -5.60
C ARG A 70 23.02 -9.67 -4.40
N GLY A 71 22.65 -10.95 -4.37
CA GLY A 71 22.03 -11.54 -3.20
C GLY A 71 22.90 -11.36 -1.98
N LEU A 72 22.26 -10.99 -0.86
CA LEU A 72 22.84 -11.16 0.46
C LEU A 72 23.22 -12.64 0.60
N LEU A 73 24.52 -12.92 0.56
CA LEU A 73 25.19 -14.17 0.97
C LEU A 73 24.28 -15.40 1.15
N GLY A 74 24.04 -16.16 0.07
CA GLY A 74 23.81 -17.60 0.16
C GLY A 74 22.40 -18.11 0.53
N LEU A 75 21.41 -17.25 0.76
CA LEU A 75 20.03 -17.67 1.08
C LEU A 75 19.07 -17.08 0.04
N GLY A 76 18.34 -17.95 -0.68
CA GLY A 76 17.25 -17.63 -1.63
C GLY A 76 17.24 -16.22 -2.22
N GLY A 77 17.72 -16.06 -3.46
CA GLY A 77 18.04 -14.76 -4.07
C GLY A 77 17.04 -13.62 -3.84
N PRO A 78 17.51 -12.36 -3.90
CA PRO A 78 16.85 -11.16 -3.38
C PRO A 78 15.44 -10.94 -3.96
N LYS A 79 15.18 -11.45 -5.16
CA LYS A 79 13.86 -11.53 -5.79
C LYS A 79 12.83 -12.28 -4.95
N ARG A 80 13.17 -13.47 -4.42
CA ARG A 80 12.23 -14.29 -3.62
C ARG A 80 11.91 -13.62 -2.29
N ALA A 81 12.91 -13.06 -1.62
CA ALA A 81 12.72 -12.31 -0.38
C ALA A 81 11.80 -11.10 -0.60
N ALA A 82 12.06 -10.32 -1.66
CA ALA A 82 11.22 -9.20 -2.04
C ALA A 82 9.78 -9.65 -2.32
N GLU A 83 9.58 -10.67 -3.16
CA GLU A 83 8.26 -11.22 -3.48
C GLU A 83 7.51 -11.70 -2.23
N SER A 84 8.17 -12.42 -1.32
CA SER A 84 7.58 -12.89 -0.07
C SER A 84 7.17 -11.75 0.85
N ALA A 85 8.05 -10.76 1.05
CA ALA A 85 7.76 -9.59 1.88
C ALA A 85 6.55 -8.81 1.34
N MET A 86 6.52 -8.62 0.03
CA MET A 86 5.45 -7.91 -0.64
C MET A 86 4.12 -8.66 -0.53
N LYS A 87 4.12 -10.00 -0.67
CA LYS A 87 2.89 -10.82 -0.51
C LYS A 87 2.32 -10.70 0.90
N ARG A 88 3.18 -10.61 1.93
CA ARG A 88 2.74 -10.36 3.30
C ARG A 88 2.14 -8.96 3.45
N ALA A 89 2.74 -7.95 2.83
CA ALA A 89 2.23 -6.58 2.86
C ALA A 89 0.84 -6.47 2.20
N LEU A 90 0.63 -7.04 1.00
CA LEU A 90 -0.69 -7.03 0.35
C LEU A 90 -1.74 -7.82 1.14
N ARG A 91 -1.35 -8.93 1.78
CA ARG A 91 -2.28 -9.68 2.65
C ARG A 91 -2.71 -8.85 3.87
N ALA A 92 -1.77 -8.14 4.49
CA ALA A 92 -2.07 -7.24 5.60
C ALA A 92 -2.97 -6.07 5.15
N LEU A 93 -2.67 -5.46 4.00
CA LEU A 93 -3.49 -4.41 3.40
C LEU A 93 -4.92 -4.90 3.13
N LYS A 94 -5.07 -6.08 2.51
CA LYS A 94 -6.39 -6.69 2.29
C LYS A 94 -7.16 -6.87 3.59
N SER A 95 -6.52 -7.46 4.62
CA SER A 95 -7.15 -7.64 5.93
C SER A 95 -7.56 -6.31 6.57
N LEU A 96 -6.75 -5.26 6.41
CA LEU A 96 -7.06 -3.92 6.92
C LEU A 96 -8.30 -3.35 6.21
N VAL A 97 -8.30 -3.34 4.88
CA VAL A 97 -9.42 -2.82 4.06
C VAL A 97 -10.72 -3.59 4.34
N GLU A 98 -10.65 -4.92 4.45
CA GLU A 98 -11.80 -5.74 4.83
C GLU A 98 -12.28 -5.38 6.25
N SER A 99 -11.37 -5.27 7.23
CA SER A 99 -11.74 -4.90 8.59
C SER A 99 -12.33 -3.50 8.73
N GLU A 100 -11.86 -2.53 7.94
CA GLU A 100 -12.42 -1.17 7.89
C GLU A 100 -13.79 -1.15 7.21
N SER A 101 -13.98 -1.97 6.18
CA SER A 101 -15.29 -2.16 5.53
C SER A 101 -16.30 -2.75 6.50
N TYR A 102 -15.88 -3.68 7.38
CA TYR A 102 -16.72 -4.21 8.47
C TYR A 102 -16.92 -3.23 9.64
N ARG A 103 -16.03 -2.24 9.80
CA ARG A 103 -16.14 -1.20 10.84
C ARG A 103 -16.87 0.06 10.38
N ARG A 104 -17.32 0.15 9.13
CA ARG A 104 -18.29 1.19 8.78
C ARG A 104 -19.49 1.00 9.71
N PRO A 105 -19.82 1.97 10.57
CA PRO A 105 -21.00 1.87 11.40
C PRO A 105 -22.18 1.68 10.45
N GLU A 106 -23.03 0.71 10.76
CA GLU A 106 -24.36 0.65 10.20
C GLU A 106 -24.92 2.07 10.22
N VAL A 107 -25.33 2.53 9.04
CA VAL A 107 -26.14 3.74 8.86
C VAL A 107 -27.13 3.77 10.02
N GLY A 108 -27.03 4.80 10.86
CA GLY A 108 -27.75 4.92 12.12
C GLY A 108 -29.16 4.35 12.04
N GLY A 109 -29.29 3.13 12.54
CA GLY A 109 -30.57 2.57 12.96
C GLY A 109 -31.02 3.35 14.17
N GLY A 110 -31.78 4.42 13.96
CA GLY A 110 -32.57 5.04 15.01
C GLY A 110 -32.60 6.57 15.01
N GLU A 111 -33.42 7.17 14.15
CA GLU A 111 -34.37 8.19 14.62
C GLU A 111 -35.58 8.34 13.68
N ARG A 112 -36.71 7.79 14.16
CA ARG A 112 -38.11 8.26 14.05
C ARG A 112 -38.66 8.77 12.71
N ARG A 113 -39.62 7.97 12.20
CA ARG A 113 -40.99 8.35 11.80
C ARG A 113 -41.37 9.84 11.94
N ARG A 114 -42.00 10.33 10.85
CA ARG A 114 -42.90 11.50 10.67
C ARG A 114 -42.24 12.78 10.12
N ALA A 115 -42.44 13.02 8.83
CA ALA A 115 -42.86 14.30 8.24
C ALA A 115 -42.95 14.14 6.72
N TRP A 116 -44.07 13.60 6.22
CA TRP A 116 -44.51 13.71 4.82
C TRP A 116 -46.05 13.89 4.73
N ASP A 117 -46.67 14.33 5.84
CA ASP A 117 -48.00 14.94 5.83
C ASP A 117 -47.81 16.33 6.45
N ASP A 118 -48.31 17.36 5.77
CA ASP A 118 -48.20 18.82 6.01
C ASP A 118 -46.96 19.55 5.45
N VAL A 119 -46.90 19.73 4.12
CA VAL A 119 -46.77 21.04 3.42
C VAL A 119 -47.40 20.95 2.02
#